data_AF-A0A7V4F4J8-F1
#
_entry.id   AF-A0A7V4F4J8-F1
#
_cell.length_a   1.000
_cell.length_b   1.000
_cell.length_c   1.000
_cell.angle_alpha   90.00
_cell.angle_beta   90.00
_cell.angle_gamma   90.00
#
_symmetry.space_group_name_H-M   'P 1'
#
loop_
_entity.id
_entity.type
_entity.pdbx_description
1 polymer ?
#
loop_
_entity_poly.entity_id
_entity_poly.type
_entity_poly.pdbx_seq_one_letter_code
_entity_poly.pdbx_strand_id
1 'polypeptide(L)'
;MRELITTVKDQFDYIIIDSPPIAIVADAIILSEYADATLYIARYNYSTKDVVDLADELADRQQLKRVYLLINDVKVPGYYGYSSYYASRYGYSSYHYTYGYSYYAYGSDYYQDNETPRTWKEKIRAWFGM
;
A
#
# COMPACT_ATOMS: atom_id res chain seq x y z
N MET A 1 15.14 14.01 -20.95
CA MET A 1 14.47 13.89 -19.63
C MET A 1 14.26 15.22 -18.96
N ARG A 2 15.32 16.01 -18.69
CA ARG A 2 15.20 17.35 -18.08
C ARG A 2 14.16 18.25 -18.76
N GLU A 3 14.24 18.38 -20.08
CA GLU A 3 13.30 19.20 -20.87
C GLU A 3 11.86 18.75 -20.72
N LEU A 4 11.60 17.43 -20.80
CA LEU A 4 10.28 16.86 -20.59
C LEU A 4 9.71 17.24 -19.21
N ILE A 5 10.49 17.00 -18.14
CA ILE A 5 10.07 17.29 -16.77
C ILE A 5 9.80 18.79 -16.58
N THR A 6 10.65 19.67 -17.13
CA THR A 6 10.42 21.11 -17.07
C THR A 6 9.09 21.49 -17.74
N THR A 7 8.81 20.96 -18.94
CA THR A 7 7.59 21.27 -19.68
C THR A 7 6.31 20.79 -19.00
N VAL A 8 6.34 19.62 -18.37
CA VAL A 8 5.15 19.08 -17.70
C VAL A 8 4.93 19.66 -16.30
N LYS A 9 5.97 20.21 -15.65
CA LYS A 9 5.84 20.86 -14.33
C LYS A 9 4.89 22.04 -14.32
N ASP A 10 4.76 22.76 -15.42
CA ASP A 10 3.82 23.90 -15.54
C ASP A 10 2.37 23.45 -15.82
N GLN A 11 2.14 22.16 -16.09
CA GLN A 11 0.84 21.62 -16.52
C GLN A 11 0.17 20.74 -15.46
N PHE A 12 0.92 20.25 -14.47
CA PHE A 12 0.42 19.33 -13.45
C PHE A 12 0.85 19.78 -12.06
N ASP A 13 -0.06 19.68 -11.09
CA ASP A 13 0.25 19.94 -9.68
C ASP A 13 1.17 18.88 -9.08
N TYR A 14 1.03 17.63 -9.55
CA TYR A 14 1.80 16.48 -9.08
C TYR A 14 2.21 15.60 -10.26
N ILE A 15 3.47 15.15 -10.26
CA ILE A 15 4.02 14.25 -11.27
C ILE A 15 4.53 13.00 -10.55
N ILE A 16 3.98 11.84 -10.92
CA ILE A 16 4.43 10.54 -10.43
C ILE A 16 5.25 9.89 -11.54
N ILE A 17 6.48 9.50 -11.23
CA ILE A 17 7.38 8.81 -12.15
C ILE A 17 7.50 7.37 -11.66
N ASP A 18 7.04 6.42 -12.47
CA ASP A 18 7.19 4.98 -12.19
C ASP A 18 8.52 4.47 -12.74
N SER A 19 9.14 3.53 -12.03
CA SER A 19 10.46 2.98 -12.36
C SER A 19 10.47 1.46 -12.14
N PRO A 20 11.26 0.70 -12.93
CA PRO A 20 11.44 -0.73 -12.68
C PRO A 20 12.05 -1.00 -11.28
N PRO A 21 11.94 -2.24 -10.75
CA PRO A 21 12.53 -2.60 -9.47
C PRO A 21 14.03 -2.32 -9.41
N ILE A 22 14.45 -1.53 -8.42
CA ILE A 22 15.83 -1.02 -8.31
C ILE A 22 16.88 -2.12 -8.12
N ALA A 23 16.49 -3.26 -7.55
CA ALA A 23 17.38 -4.42 -7.38
C ALA A 23 17.87 -5.01 -8.72
N ILE A 24 17.20 -4.69 -9.82
CA ILE A 24 17.52 -5.21 -11.16
C ILE A 24 18.06 -4.09 -12.06
N VAL A 25 17.56 -2.86 -11.91
CA VAL A 25 17.85 -1.76 -12.83
C VAL A 25 18.09 -0.45 -12.08
N ALA A 26 19.09 0.33 -12.50
CA ALA A 26 19.47 1.59 -11.87
C ALA A 26 18.62 2.80 -12.31
N ASP A 27 17.53 2.61 -13.04
CA ASP A 27 16.71 3.71 -13.59
C ASP A 27 16.15 4.62 -12.49
N ALA A 28 15.73 4.04 -11.37
CA ALA A 28 15.22 4.78 -10.21
C ALA A 28 16.24 5.79 -9.65
N ILE A 29 17.54 5.48 -9.71
CA ILE A 29 18.62 6.38 -9.26
C ILE A 29 18.64 7.63 -10.15
N ILE A 30 18.64 7.44 -11.47
CA ILE A 30 18.67 8.54 -12.45
C ILE A 30 17.40 9.38 -12.35
N LEU A 31 16.24 8.74 -12.16
CA LEU A 31 14.95 9.44 -12.03
C LEU A 31 14.85 10.24 -10.73
N SER A 32 15.47 9.77 -9.63
CA SER A 32 15.47 10.47 -8.34
C SER A 32 16.10 11.86 -8.40
N GLU A 33 17.01 12.11 -9.36
CA GLU A 33 17.60 13.42 -9.63
C GLU A 33 16.57 14.49 -10.06
N TYR A 34 15.44 14.06 -10.61
CA TYR A 34 14.36 14.93 -11.08
C TYR A 34 13.18 14.99 -10.12
N ALA A 35 13.17 14.15 -9.07
CA ALA A 35 12.07 14.00 -8.14
C ALA A 35 12.32 14.76 -6.83
N ASP A 36 11.29 15.42 -6.32
CA ASP A 36 11.34 16.11 -5.02
C ASP A 36 11.27 15.13 -3.84
N ALA A 37 10.70 13.95 -4.03
CA ALA A 37 10.71 12.85 -3.07
C ALA A 37 10.76 11.50 -3.80
N THR A 38 11.45 10.52 -3.20
CA THR A 38 11.54 9.16 -3.73
C THR A 38 10.83 8.20 -2.78
N LEU A 39 9.76 7.55 -3.24
CA LEU A 39 9.07 6.51 -2.47
C LEU A 39 9.69 5.15 -2.78
N TYR A 40 10.32 4.53 -1.79
CA TYR A 40 10.85 3.17 -1.88
C TYR A 40 9.80 2.18 -1.38
N ILE A 41 9.25 1.36 -2.27
CA ILE A 41 8.13 0.47 -1.93
C ILE A 41 8.65 -0.93 -1.59
N ALA A 42 8.42 -1.38 -0.36
CA ALA A 42 8.68 -2.76 0.06
C ALA A 42 7.34 -3.48 0.32
N ARG A 43 7.16 -4.67 -0.23
CA ARG A 43 5.92 -5.44 -0.08
C ARG A 43 6.01 -6.35 1.15
N TYR A 44 5.03 -6.24 2.03
CA TYR A 44 4.91 -7.04 3.23
C TYR A 44 4.89 -8.54 2.89
N ASN A 45 5.69 -9.33 3.63
CA ASN A 45 5.80 -10.78 3.46
C ASN A 45 6.17 -11.24 2.02
N TYR A 46 6.84 -10.38 1.26
CA TYR A 46 7.31 -10.68 -0.10
C TYR A 46 8.70 -10.12 -0.37
N SER A 47 8.92 -8.83 -0.10
CA SER A 47 10.25 -8.23 -0.19
C SER A 47 11.15 -8.80 0.89
N THR A 48 12.34 -9.26 0.52
CA THR A 48 13.34 -9.77 1.47
C THR A 48 13.99 -8.62 2.24
N LYS A 49 14.64 -8.97 3.36
CA LYS A 49 15.40 -8.00 4.15
C LYS A 49 16.48 -7.31 3.33
N ASP A 50 17.18 -8.05 2.47
CA ASP A 50 18.24 -7.50 1.61
C ASP A 50 17.75 -6.35 0.71
N VAL A 51 16.48 -6.37 0.29
CA VAL A 51 15.88 -5.28 -0.50
C VAL A 51 15.67 -4.02 0.34
N VAL A 52 15.43 -4.15 1.64
CA VAL A 52 15.34 -3.02 2.56
C VAL A 52 16.74 -2.52 2.91
N ASP A 53 17.69 -3.41 3.17
CA ASP A 53 19.09 -3.06 3.45
C ASP A 53 19.72 -2.32 2.25
N LEU A 54 19.35 -2.69 1.02
CA LEU A 54 19.73 -1.94 -0.19
C LEU A 54 19.19 -0.50 -0.19
N ALA A 55 17.96 -0.28 0.29
CA ALA A 55 17.38 1.06 0.36
C ALA A 55 18.20 1.96 1.30
N ASP A 56 18.60 1.42 2.45
CA ASP A 56 19.45 2.11 3.44
C ASP A 56 20.83 2.42 2.84
N GLU A 57 21.47 1.46 2.18
CA GLU A 57 22.77 1.67 1.53
C GLU A 57 22.70 2.79 0.47
N LEU A 58 21.66 2.79 -0.37
CA LEU A 58 21.48 3.79 -1.42
C LEU A 58 21.18 5.19 -0.84
N ALA A 59 20.48 5.25 0.29
CA ALA A 59 20.23 6.49 1.01
C ALA A 59 21.52 7.02 1.67
N ASP A 60 22.29 6.16 2.35
CA ASP A 60 23.55 6.51 3.00
C ASP A 60 24.61 7.01 2.00
N ARG A 61 24.68 6.36 0.84
CA ARG A 61 25.55 6.78 -0.27
C ARG A 61 25.02 8.01 -1.03
N GLN A 62 23.87 8.56 -0.64
CA GLN A 62 23.18 9.68 -1.29
C GLN A 62 22.91 9.44 -2.79
N GLN A 63 22.79 8.18 -3.20
CA GLN A 63 22.50 7.80 -4.58
C GLN A 63 21.02 7.92 -4.89
N LEU A 64 20.15 7.66 -3.90
CA LEU A 64 18.74 8.00 -3.97
C LEU A 64 18.46 9.26 -3.13
N LYS A 65 17.86 10.27 -3.74
CA LYS A 65 17.54 11.53 -3.05
C LYS A 65 16.21 11.44 -2.32
N ARG A 66 16.20 11.89 -1.06
CA ARG A 66 14.98 12.11 -0.24
C ARG A 66 14.08 10.87 -0.23
N VAL A 67 14.64 9.77 0.26
CA VAL A 67 14.01 8.44 0.25
C VAL A 67 13.04 8.31 1.43
N TYR A 68 11.85 7.78 1.15
CA TYR A 68 10.85 7.42 2.14
C TYR A 68 10.41 5.98 1.90
N LEU A 69 10.50 5.15 2.93
CA LEU A 69 10.07 3.75 2.86
C LEU A 69 8.55 3.65 2.98
N LEU A 70 7.92 2.98 2.01
CA LEU A 70 6.50 2.67 2.01
C LEU A 70 6.32 1.15 2.07
N ILE A 71 5.73 0.66 3.17
CA ILE A 71 5.38 -0.76 3.30
C ILE A 71 4.00 -0.98 2.67
N ASN A 72 3.96 -1.77 1.62
CA ASN A 72 2.75 -2.09 0.86
C ASN A 72 2.22 -3.50 1.16
N ASP A 73 0.95 -3.78 0.83
CA ASP A 73 0.29 -5.09 0.97
C ASP A 73 0.28 -5.65 2.41
N VAL A 74 0.26 -4.76 3.40
CA VAL A 74 0.13 -5.14 4.80
C VAL A 74 -1.27 -5.68 5.04
N LYS A 75 -1.36 -7.00 5.30
CA LYS A 75 -2.60 -7.62 5.76
C LYS A 75 -2.74 -7.38 7.25
N VAL A 76 -3.50 -6.36 7.62
CA VAL A 76 -3.89 -6.16 9.01
C VAL A 76 -4.91 -7.25 9.35
N PRO A 77 -4.63 -8.17 10.29
CA PRO A 77 -5.67 -9.07 10.75
C PRO A 77 -6.79 -8.21 11.34
N GLY A 78 -7.99 -8.27 10.75
CA GLY A 78 -9.15 -7.58 11.29
C GLY A 78 -9.35 -7.96 12.77
N TYR A 79 -10.03 -7.11 13.53
CA TYR A 79 -10.29 -7.25 14.98
C TYR A 79 -10.67 -8.66 15.48
N TYR A 80 -11.15 -9.54 14.60
CA TYR A 80 -11.41 -10.97 14.86
C TYR A 80 -10.17 -11.89 14.91
N GLY A 81 -9.01 -11.46 14.43
CA GLY A 81 -7.78 -12.26 14.41
C GLY A 81 -7.18 -12.50 15.79
N TYR A 82 -7.43 -11.59 16.74
CA TYR A 82 -6.93 -11.71 18.11
C TYR A 82 -7.74 -12.73 18.94
N SER A 83 -9.03 -12.88 18.66
CA SER A 83 -9.88 -13.88 19.33
C SER A 83 -9.56 -15.32 18.90
N SER A 84 -9.15 -15.50 17.64
CA SER A 84 -8.90 -16.85 17.10
C SER A 84 -7.60 -17.47 17.64
N TYR A 85 -6.59 -16.64 17.94
CA TYR A 85 -5.32 -17.11 18.48
C TYR A 85 -5.43 -17.67 19.90
N TYR A 86 -6.37 -17.17 20.72
CA TYR A 86 -6.65 -17.71 22.05
C TYR A 86 -7.56 -18.95 22.02
N ALA A 87 -8.55 -18.99 21.13
CA ALA A 87 -9.45 -20.13 21.00
C ALA A 87 -8.74 -21.41 20.51
N SER A 88 -7.74 -21.28 19.63
CA SER A 88 -6.99 -22.42 19.13
C SER A 88 -5.95 -22.98 20.12
N ARG A 89 -5.60 -22.21 21.17
CA ARG A 89 -4.63 -22.63 22.19
C ARG A 89 -5.26 -23.39 23.35
N TYR A 90 -6.56 -23.23 23.58
CA TYR A 90 -7.32 -23.95 24.59
C TYR A 90 -8.52 -24.60 23.89
N GLY A 91 -8.35 -25.84 23.46
CA GLY A 91 -9.34 -26.62 22.70
C GLY A 91 -10.63 -26.91 23.48
N TYR A 92 -11.44 -25.88 23.70
CA TYR A 92 -12.77 -26.00 24.26
C TYR A 92 -13.79 -25.48 23.24
N SER A 93 -14.48 -26.44 22.64
CA SER A 93 -15.74 -26.20 21.95
C SER A 93 -16.77 -25.80 23.00
N SER A 94 -17.05 -24.51 23.12
CA SER A 94 -18.07 -24.01 24.05
C SER A 94 -19.07 -23.14 23.30
N TYR A 95 -20.21 -23.78 23.01
CA TYR A 95 -21.49 -23.12 22.75
C TYR A 95 -21.72 -22.02 23.78
N HIS A 96 -21.70 -20.75 23.36
CA HIS A 96 -22.07 -19.64 24.22
C HIS A 96 -23.35 -18.99 23.69
N TYR A 97 -24.44 -19.22 24.42
CA TYR A 97 -25.59 -18.31 24.47
C TYR A 97 -25.21 -17.17 25.43
N THR A 98 -24.98 -15.96 24.90
CA THR A 98 -24.68 -14.78 25.72
C THR A 98 -25.90 -13.89 25.82
N TYR A 99 -26.56 -13.92 26.98
CA TYR A 99 -27.42 -12.85 27.48
C TYR A 99 -26.51 -11.74 28.07
N GLY A 100 -26.55 -10.54 27.50
CA GLY A 100 -25.77 -9.40 28.02
C GLY A 100 -26.37 -8.06 27.58
N TYR A 101 -26.94 -7.33 28.54
CA TYR A 101 -27.50 -5.99 28.37
C TYR A 101 -26.41 -4.92 28.13
N SER A 102 -26.55 -4.20 27.00
CA SER A 102 -26.33 -2.77 26.70
C SER A 102 -25.26 -1.96 27.45
N TYR A 103 -24.41 -1.22 26.73
CA TYR A 103 -24.40 0.26 26.68
C TYR A 103 -23.42 0.76 25.60
N TYR A 104 -23.88 1.71 24.78
CA TYR A 104 -23.21 2.36 23.63
C TYR A 104 -23.03 1.52 22.35
N ALA A 105 -24.15 1.13 21.75
CA ALA A 105 -24.25 0.92 20.31
C ALA A 105 -24.67 2.25 19.66
N TYR A 106 -23.70 3.03 19.17
CA TYR A 106 -23.96 4.15 18.26
C TYR A 106 -23.40 3.79 16.87
N GLY A 107 -24.32 3.60 15.93
CA GLY A 107 -24.11 3.39 14.48
C GLY A 107 -23.66 1.97 14.13
N SER A 108 -24.52 0.98 13.86
CA SER A 108 -25.60 0.92 12.84
C SER A 108 -25.15 1.43 11.47
N ASP A 109 -24.73 0.46 10.65
CA ASP A 109 -25.26 0.21 9.32
C ASP A 109 -25.45 1.40 8.40
N TYR A 110 -24.38 1.81 7.73
CA TYR A 110 -24.49 2.37 6.39
C TYR A 110 -23.39 1.79 5.50
N TYR A 111 -23.80 1.40 4.28
CA TYR A 111 -23.08 0.62 3.25
C TYR A 111 -23.27 -0.89 3.29
N GLN A 112 -24.52 -1.32 3.17
CA GLN A 112 -24.83 -2.54 2.41
C GLN A 112 -24.96 -2.13 0.93
N ASP A 113 -23.83 -1.84 0.28
CA ASP A 113 -23.83 -1.64 -1.17
C ASP A 113 -23.42 -2.96 -1.82
N ASN A 114 -24.41 -3.73 -2.26
CA ASN A 114 -24.23 -4.96 -3.03
C ASN A 114 -23.88 -4.64 -4.49
N GLU A 115 -22.99 -3.69 -4.74
CA GLU A 115 -22.36 -3.53 -6.05
C GLU A 115 -21.05 -4.30 -6.04
N THR A 116 -21.01 -5.41 -6.79
CA THR A 116 -19.75 -6.10 -7.07
C THR A 116 -18.74 -5.08 -7.61
N PRO A 117 -17.56 -4.90 -6.99
CA PRO A 117 -16.65 -3.84 -7.37
C PRO A 117 -16.22 -4.03 -8.81
N ARG A 118 -16.48 -3.02 -9.66
CA ARG A 118 -16.11 -3.04 -11.08
C ARG A 118 -14.65 -3.44 -11.24
N THR A 119 -14.42 -4.47 -12.03
CA THR A 119 -13.08 -4.89 -12.43
C THR A 119 -12.38 -3.74 -13.16
N TRP A 120 -11.05 -3.71 -13.09
CA TRP A 120 -10.23 -2.67 -13.70
C TRP A 120 -10.54 -2.43 -15.18
N LYS A 121 -10.97 -3.49 -15.90
CA LYS A 121 -11.41 -3.42 -17.30
C LYS A 121 -12.71 -2.62 -17.49
N GLU A 122 -13.65 -2.75 -16.55
CA GLU A 122 -14.95 -2.05 -16.59
C GLU A 122 -14.79 -0.57 -16.24
N LYS A 123 -13.83 -0.24 -15.36
CA LYS A 123 -13.47 1.16 -15.05
C LYS A 123 -12.84 1.85 -16.26
N ILE A 124 -11.97 1.16 -16.99
CA ILE A 124 -11.34 1.69 -18.21
C ILE A 124 -12.38 1.89 -19.32
N ARG A 125 -13.28 0.93 -19.53
CA ARG A 125 -14.36 1.07 -20.53
C ARG A 125 -15.29 2.25 -20.25
N ALA A 126 -15.69 2.42 -18.99
CA ALA A 126 -16.50 3.55 -18.57
C ALA A 126 -15.82 4.91 -18.80
N TRP A 127 -14.49 4.98 -18.73
CA TRP A 127 -13.72 6.20 -18.97
C TRP A 127 -13.60 6.58 -20.45
N PHE A 128 -13.62 5.58 -21.34
CA PHE A 128 -13.56 5.79 -22.79
C PHE A 128 -14.93 5.83 -23.49
N GLY A 129 -16.03 5.73 -22.74
CA GLY A 129 -17.39 5.88 -23.27
C GLY A 129 -17.83 4.78 -24.26
N MET A 130 -17.34 3.54 -24.10
CA MET A 130 -17.75 2.36 -24.86
C MET A 130 -18.32 1.26 -23.97
#